data_AF-A0A953ZVV4-F1
#
_entry.id   AF-A0A953ZVV4-F1
#
_cell.length_a   1.000
_cell.length_b   1.000
_cell.length_c   1.000
_cell.angle_alpha   90.00
_cell.angle_beta   90.00
_cell.angle_gamma   90.00
#
_symmetry.space_group_name_H-M   'P 1'
#
loop_
_entity.id
_entity.type
_entity.pdbx_description
1 polymer ?
#
loop_
_entity_poly.entity_id
_entity_poly.type
_entity_poly.pdbx_seq_one_letter_code
_entity_poly.pdbx_strand_id
1 'polypeptide(L)'
;MVQINFALKEVNCKIVFYGPGMSGKTTNLEIVHQKAPESNRGELTSISTDGDRTLFFDFMPLDLGTVAGMRTKFQLYTVPGQVYYNST
;
A
#
# COMPACT_ATOMS: atom_id res chain seq x y z
N MET A 1 -5.94 6.41 5.83
CA MET A 1 -7.33 6.33 6.35
C MET A 1 -7.49 5.00 7.07
N VAL A 2 -8.16 4.97 8.22
CA VAL A 2 -8.36 3.74 8.99
C VAL A 2 -9.84 3.36 8.93
N GLN A 3 -10.11 2.09 8.65
CA GLN A 3 -11.46 1.50 8.72
C GLN A 3 -11.50 0.48 9.85
N ILE A 4 -12.46 0.64 10.75
CA ILE A 4 -12.65 -0.26 11.90
C ILE A 4 -13.98 -0.99 11.72
N ASN A 5 -13.93 -2.31 11.71
CA ASN A 5 -15.10 -3.17 11.71
C ASN A 5 -15.17 -3.93 13.04
N PHE A 6 -16.03 -3.46 13.94
CA PHE A 6 -16.19 -4.07 15.27
C PHE A 6 -16.88 -5.43 15.22
N ALA A 7 -17.81 -5.64 14.29
CA ALA A 7 -18.51 -6.91 14.15
C ALA A 7 -17.56 -8.05 13.76
N LEU A 8 -16.60 -7.77 12.88
CA LEU A 8 -15.57 -8.71 12.45
C LEU A 8 -14.30 -8.67 13.31
N LYS A 9 -14.21 -7.74 14.27
CA LYS A 9 -12.99 -7.42 15.02
C LYS A 9 -11.79 -7.18 14.11
N GLU A 10 -11.98 -6.40 13.05
CA GLU A 10 -10.92 -6.08 12.08
C GLU A 10 -10.62 -4.57 12.03
N VAL A 11 -9.35 -4.24 11.85
CA VAL A 11 -8.86 -2.89 11.57
C VAL A 11 -8.05 -2.91 10.27
N ASN A 12 -8.43 -2.06 9.32
CA ASN A 12 -7.71 -1.89 8.06
C ASN A 12 -7.11 -0.48 8.01
N CYS A 13 -5.79 -0.39 7.91
CA CYS A 13 -5.06 0.87 7.86
C CYS A 13 -4.48 1.10 6.46
N LYS A 14 -4.94 2.14 5.77
CA LYS A 14 -4.38 2.58 4.50
C LYS A 14 -3.20 3.54 4.72
N ILE A 15 -2.02 3.12 4.30
CA ILE A 15 -0.75 3.88 4.34
C ILE A 15 -0.36 4.24 2.92
N VAL A 16 -0.14 5.53 2.65
CA VAL A 16 0.25 6.03 1.33
C VAL A 16 1.65 6.62 1.43
N PHE A 17 2.59 6.06 0.67
CA PHE A 17 3.91 6.63 0.46
C PHE A 17 3.75 7.73 -0.60
N TYR A 18 3.98 8.96 -0.18
CA TYR A 18 3.82 10.14 -1.01
C TYR A 18 5.14 10.91 -1.12
N GLY A 19 5.35 11.57 -2.25
CA GLY A 19 6.59 12.30 -2.51
C GLY A 19 6.89 12.44 -4.01
N PRO A 20 7.90 13.25 -4.36
CA PRO A 20 8.30 13.49 -5.75
C PRO A 20 8.66 12.23 -6.53
N GLY A 21 8.72 12.34 -7.85
CA GLY A 21 9.30 11.29 -8.70
C GLY A 21 10.71 10.93 -8.23
N MET A 22 11.08 9.65 -8.34
CA MET A 22 12.40 9.13 -7.94
C MET A 22 12.78 9.28 -6.45
N SER A 23 11.87 9.70 -5.57
CA SER A 23 12.15 9.85 -4.13
C SER A 23 12.23 8.52 -3.35
N GLY A 24 12.30 7.37 -4.03
CA GLY A 24 12.41 6.05 -3.40
C GLY A 24 11.12 5.44 -2.84
N LYS A 25 9.94 5.89 -3.29
CA LYS A 25 8.65 5.39 -2.76
C LYS A 25 8.41 3.91 -3.05
N THR A 26 8.59 3.50 -4.31
CA THR A 26 8.47 2.08 -4.73
C THR A 26 9.51 1.21 -4.04
N THR A 27 10.75 1.70 -3.93
CA THR A 27 11.81 1.01 -3.19
C THR A 27 11.45 0.77 -1.72
N ASN A 28 10.72 1.67 -1.08
CA ASN A 28 10.22 1.41 0.28
C ASN A 28 9.23 0.23 0.31
N LEU A 29 8.26 0.18 -0.61
CA LEU A 29 7.30 -0.92 -0.67
C LEU A 29 7.99 -2.26 -0.99
N GLU A 30 8.94 -2.28 -1.92
CA GLU A 30 9.74 -3.46 -2.26
C GLU A 30 10.52 -3.99 -1.05
N ILE A 31 11.18 -3.11 -0.30
CA ILE A 31 11.97 -3.48 0.88
C ILE A 31 11.07 -3.96 2.02
N VAL A 32 9.92 -3.31 2.24
CA VAL A 32 8.94 -3.77 3.24
C VAL A 32 8.40 -5.15 2.84
N HIS A 33 8.03 -5.34 1.57
CA HIS A 33 7.60 -6.63 1.05
C HIS A 33 8.68 -7.68 1.31
N GLN A 34 9.91 -7.47 0.83
CA GLN A 34 11.03 -8.41 0.97
C GLN A 34 11.30 -8.82 2.43
N LYS A 35 11.18 -7.89 3.38
CA LYS A 35 11.46 -8.13 4.79
C LYS A 35 10.26 -8.67 5.57
N ALA A 36 9.05 -8.54 5.05
CA ALA A 36 7.86 -9.07 5.72
C ALA A 36 7.82 -10.60 5.65
N PRO A 37 7.35 -11.29 6.72
CA PRO A 37 7.15 -12.74 6.69
C PRO A 37 6.22 -13.14 5.55
N GLU A 38 6.56 -14.21 4.81
CA GLU A 38 5.78 -14.65 3.64
C GLU A 38 4.32 -14.99 3.98
N SER A 39 4.08 -15.54 5.17
CA SER A 39 2.74 -15.85 5.67
C SER A 39 1.86 -14.62 5.92
N ASN A 40 2.46 -13.42 5.99
CA ASN A 40 1.80 -12.20 6.44
C ASN A 40 1.69 -11.14 5.34
N ARG A 41 2.35 -11.33 4.19
CA ARG A 41 2.31 -10.40 3.05
C ARG A 41 1.50 -11.01 1.91
N GLY A 42 0.62 -10.21 1.30
CA GLY A 42 0.09 -10.55 -0.03
C GLY A 42 1.05 -10.16 -1.13
N GLU A 43 0.68 -10.44 -2.38
CA GLU A 43 1.48 -10.07 -3.54
C GLU A 43 1.63 -8.55 -3.66
N LEU A 44 2.85 -8.10 -3.94
CA LEU A 44 3.11 -6.74 -4.39
C LEU A 44 2.59 -6.60 -5.82
N THR A 45 1.43 -5.97 -5.97
CA THR A 45 0.77 -5.82 -7.28
C THR A 45 1.01 -4.42 -7.82
N SER A 46 1.51 -4.32 -9.06
CA SER A 46 1.55 -3.06 -9.82
C SER A 46 0.43 -3.07 -10.86
N ILE A 47 -0.53 -2.16 -10.71
CA ILE A 47 -1.63 -2.01 -11.67
C ILE A 47 -1.27 -0.91 -12.65
N SER A 48 -1.36 -1.16 -13.94
CA SER A 48 -1.23 -0.16 -15.02
C SER A 48 -2.52 -0.13 -15.85
N THR A 49 -3.20 1.00 -15.90
CA THR A 49 -4.38 1.18 -16.77
C THR A 49 -3.96 1.71 -18.13
N ASP A 50 -4.38 1.05 -19.21
CA ASP A 50 -4.15 1.50 -20.58
C ASP A 50 -5.02 2.73 -20.92
N GLY A 51 -4.37 3.85 -21.20
CA GLY A 51 -4.92 5.17 -21.54
C GLY A 51 -3.83 6.25 -21.40
N ASP A 52 -4.13 7.52 -21.71
CA ASP A 52 -3.21 8.70 -21.62
C ASP A 52 -2.53 8.90 -20.24
N ARG A 53 -2.84 8.06 -19.25
CA ARG A 53 -2.44 8.16 -17.87
C ARG A 53 -2.05 6.76 -17.39
N THR A 54 -0.77 6.41 -17.51
CA THR A 54 -0.25 5.21 -16.85
C THR A 54 -0.24 5.47 -15.34
N LEU A 55 -1.37 5.24 -14.67
CA LEU A 55 -1.46 5.19 -13.22
C LEU A 55 -0.87 3.86 -12.78
N PHE A 56 0.41 3.88 -12.51
CA PHE A 56 1.05 2.80 -11.78
C PHE A 56 0.66 2.92 -10.30
N PHE A 57 0.36 1.80 -9.68
CA PHE A 57 0.01 1.76 -8.26
C PHE A 57 0.54 0.48 -7.66
N ASP A 58 1.43 0.60 -6.68
CA ASP A 58 1.91 -0.56 -5.95
C ASP A 58 1.02 -0.77 -4.72
N PHE A 59 0.53 -2.00 -4.55
CA PHE A 59 -0.30 -2.39 -3.41
C PHE A 59 0.29 -3.60 -2.71
N MET A 60 0.35 -3.55 -1.37
CA MET A 60 0.69 -4.70 -0.55
C MET A 60 -0.18 -4.76 0.70
N PRO A 61 -1.01 -5.80 0.89
CA PRO A 61 -1.64 -6.08 2.17
C PRO A 61 -0.62 -6.75 3.11
N LEU A 62 -0.53 -6.26 4.35
CA LEU A 62 0.32 -6.79 5.41
C LEU A 62 -0.52 -7.10 6.65
N ASP A 63 -0.58 -8.36 7.05
CA ASP A 63 -1.28 -8.80 8.26
C ASP A 63 -0.34 -8.74 9.47
N LEU A 64 -0.70 -7.93 10.46
CA LEU A 64 0.07 -7.76 11.70
C LEU A 64 -0.39 -8.71 12.82
N GLY A 65 -1.36 -9.57 12.55
CA GLY A 65 -2.00 -10.41 13.54
C GLY A 65 -3.01 -9.63 14.39
N THR A 66 -3.10 -9.98 15.67
CA THR A 66 -4.09 -9.40 16.59
C THR A 66 -3.45 -8.33 17.46
N VAL A 67 -3.97 -7.11 17.40
CA VAL A 67 -3.58 -5.98 18.23
C VAL A 67 -4.81 -5.56 19.04
N ALA A 68 -4.69 -5.54 20.37
CA ALA A 68 -5.80 -5.19 21.27
C ALA A 68 -7.12 -5.94 20.99
N GLY A 69 -7.02 -7.23 20.61
CA GLY A 69 -8.18 -8.06 20.30
C GLY A 69 -8.79 -7.86 18.90
N MET A 70 -8.15 -7.05 18.05
CA MET A 70 -8.57 -6.77 16.67
C MET A 70 -7.52 -7.27 15.68
N ARG A 71 -7.95 -8.03 14.66
CA ARG A 71 -7.06 -8.40 13.54
C ARG A 71 -6.73 -7.14 12.74
N THR A 72 -5.44 -6.84 12.60
CA THR A 72 -4.99 -5.56 12.03
C THR A 72 -4.26 -5.81 10.71
N LYS A 73 -4.75 -5.16 9.64
CA LYS A 73 -4.18 -5.26 8.30
C LYS A 73 -3.74 -3.89 7.82
N PHE A 74 -2.52 -3.79 7.31
CA PHE A 74 -2.03 -2.60 6.64
C PHE A 74 -2.15 -2.77 5.13
N GLN A 75 -2.55 -1.71 4.46
CA GLN A 75 -2.64 -1.62 3.02
C GLN A 75 -1.68 -0.52 2.58
N LEU A 76 -0.54 -0.91 2.03
CA LEU A 76 0.52 0.00 1.61
C LEU A 76 0.32 0.37 0.15
N TYR A 77 0.49 1.66 -0.15
CA TYR A 77 0.23 2.21 -1.47
C TYR A 77 1.28 3.24 -1.88
N THR A 78 1.63 3.28 -3.16
CA THR A 78 2.36 4.42 -3.76
C THR A 78 1.95 4.62 -5.22
N VAL A 79 2.21 5.81 -5.74
CA VAL A 79 2.23 6.10 -7.18
C VAL A 79 3.69 6.26 -7.60
N PRO A 80 4.25 5.41 -8.48
CA PRO A 80 5.61 5.56 -8.98
C PRO A 80 5.67 6.61 -10.10
N GLY A 81 6.87 7.14 -10.33
CA GLY A 81 7.13 8.09 -11.41
C GLY A 81 6.72 9.54 -11.12
N GLN A 82 6.93 10.38 -12.12
CA GLN A 82 6.66 11.81 -12.11
C GLN A 82 5.14 12.04 -12.14
N VAL A 83 4.64 12.81 -11.18
CA VAL A 83 3.23 13.17 -11.11
C VAL A 83 2.89 14.05 -12.32
N TYR A 84 2.44 13.44 -13.42
CA TYR A 84 1.89 14.17 -14.57
C TYR A 84 0.55 14.89 -14.23
N TYR A 85 0.01 14.65 -13.03
CA TYR A 85 -1.22 15.23 -12.50
C TYR A 85 -0.94 16.23 -11.39
N ASN A 86 -0.38 17.38 -11.76
CA ASN A 86 -0.49 18.58 -10.93
C ASN A 86 -0.83 19.82 -11.77
N SER A 87 -1.59 19.63 -12.85
CA SER A 87 -2.26 20.70 -13.58
C SER A 87 -3.67 20.87 -13.03
N THR A 88 -3.79 21.67 -11.97
CA THR A 88 -5.02 22.42 -11.68
C THR A 88 -4.69 23.89 -11.80
#